data_AF-A0A0S7EHK1-F1
#
_entry.id   AF-A0A0S7EHK1-F1
#
_cell.length_a   1.000
_cell.length_b   1.000
_cell.length_c   1.000
_cell.angle_alpha   90.00
_cell.angle_beta   90.00
_cell.angle_gamma   90.00
#
_symmetry.space_group_name_H-M   'P 1'
#
loop_
_entity.id
_entity.type
_entity.pdbx_description
1 polymer ?
#
loop_
_entity_poly.entity_id
_entity_poly.type
_entity_poly.pdbx_seq_one_letter_code
_entity_poly.pdbx_strand_id
1 'polypeptide(L)'
;PRNRAHRDVIRNSWGSEKLVNNQVVALLFLLGMQTGDDAEQVHQQLLQESNEHHDLIQGDFVDCYKNLTIKTMVMLEWLNSYCSSAAYAMKIDSDMFLNVPNLVSLLLKAPRTNYMTGLVA
;
A
#
# COMPACT_ATOMS: atom_id res chain seq x y z
N PRO A 1 -6.28 7.73 7.14
CA PRO A 1 -5.18 8.74 7.20
C PRO A 1 -4.38 8.78 8.53
N ARG A 2 -5.04 8.85 9.70
CA ARG A 2 -4.40 9.13 11.02
C ARG A 2 -3.36 8.12 11.53
N ASN A 3 -3.39 6.88 11.05
CA ASN A 3 -2.61 5.78 11.63
C ASN A 3 -1.13 5.76 11.18
N ARG A 4 -0.38 6.84 11.45
CA ARG A 4 1.06 6.90 11.17
C ARG A 4 1.84 5.81 11.89
N ALA A 5 1.52 5.55 13.16
CA ALA A 5 2.18 4.51 13.96
C ALA A 5 2.09 3.11 13.31
N HIS A 6 0.97 2.75 12.68
CA HIS A 6 0.85 1.49 11.95
C HIS A 6 1.78 1.44 10.74
N ARG A 7 1.85 2.54 9.98
CA ARG A 7 2.75 2.65 8.82
C ARG A 7 4.20 2.52 9.25
N ASP A 8 4.58 3.17 10.35
CA ASP A 8 5.94 3.10 10.90
C ASP A 8 6.28 1.68 11.39
N VAL A 9 5.35 0.97 12.02
CA VAL A 9 5.55 -0.44 12.38
C VAL A 9 5.76 -1.30 11.14
N ILE A 10 4.98 -1.09 10.07
CA ILE A 10 5.14 -1.82 8.82
C ILE A 10 6.52 -1.50 8.19
N ARG A 11 6.90 -0.22 8.10
CA ARG A 11 8.21 0.22 7.58
C ARG A 11 9.38 -0.42 8.34
N ASN A 12 9.24 -0.55 9.66
CA ASN A 12 10.27 -1.10 10.54
C ASN A 12 10.18 -2.62 10.73
N SER A 13 9.25 -3.30 10.04
CA SER A 13 9.08 -4.75 10.11
C SER A 13 9.10 -5.36 8.70
N TRP A 14 8.04 -6.08 8.30
CA TRP A 14 7.98 -6.79 7.03
C TRP A 14 8.06 -5.88 5.80
N GLY A 15 7.69 -4.61 5.94
CA GLY A 15 7.76 -3.61 4.88
C GLY A 15 9.17 -3.09 4.55
N SER A 16 10.15 -3.44 5.38
CA SER A 16 11.57 -3.09 5.18
C SER A 16 12.27 -3.98 4.14
N GLU A 17 11.71 -5.13 3.81
CA GLU A 17 12.25 -6.08 2.83
C GLU A 17 12.16 -5.49 1.41
N LYS A 18 13.26 -4.92 0.90
CA LYS A 18 13.31 -4.28 -0.44
C LYS A 18 13.83 -5.18 -1.55
N LEU A 19 14.61 -6.20 -1.23
CA LEU A 19 15.21 -7.12 -2.18
C LEU A 19 15.17 -8.54 -1.62
N VAL A 20 14.41 -9.42 -2.25
CA VAL A 20 14.20 -10.80 -1.80
C VAL A 20 14.33 -11.73 -3.00
N ASN A 21 15.19 -12.74 -2.94
CA ASN A 21 15.47 -13.64 -4.07
C ASN A 21 15.75 -12.91 -5.39
N ASN A 22 16.56 -11.84 -5.34
CA ASN A 22 16.86 -10.93 -6.45
C ASN A 22 15.64 -10.24 -7.09
N GLN A 23 14.50 -10.19 -6.40
CA GLN A 23 13.31 -9.44 -6.82
C GLN A 23 13.17 -8.18 -5.98
N VAL A 24 12.90 -7.06 -6.64
CA VAL A 24 12.63 -5.77 -5.98
C VAL A 24 11.22 -5.81 -5.39
N VAL A 25 11.09 -5.41 -4.14
CA VAL A 25 9.81 -5.27 -3.43
C VAL A 25 9.63 -3.82 -3.03
N ALA A 26 8.55 -3.20 -3.52
CA ALA A 26 8.17 -1.85 -3.17
C ALA A 26 6.96 -1.87 -2.22
N LEU A 27 7.01 -1.01 -1.20
CA LEU A 27 5.92 -0.78 -0.26
C LEU A 27 5.43 0.65 -0.46
N LEU A 28 4.12 0.83 -0.61
CA LEU A 28 3.47 2.13 -0.72
C LEU A 28 2.21 2.12 0.16
N PHE A 29 1.90 3.27 0.76
CA PHE A 29 0.71 3.44 1.58
C PHE A 29 -0.33 4.29 0.86
N LEU A 30 -1.49 3.71 0.61
CA LEU A 30 -2.61 4.41 -0.01
C LEU A 30 -3.50 5.07 1.05
N LEU A 31 -3.78 6.35 0.86
CA LEU A 31 -4.52 7.21 1.78
C LEU A 31 -5.60 7.96 1.01
N GLY A 32 -6.70 8.28 1.69
CA GLY A 32 -7.64 9.29 1.20
C GLY A 32 -7.53 10.58 2.00
N MET A 33 -8.49 11.47 1.79
CA MET A 33 -8.67 12.72 2.51
C MET A 33 -9.29 12.49 3.88
N GLN A 34 -8.83 13.27 4.86
CA GLN A 34 -9.46 13.36 6.17
C GLN A 34 -10.57 14.43 6.13
N THR A 35 -11.64 14.22 6.88
CA THR A 35 -12.72 15.20 7.10
C THR A 35 -12.92 15.47 8.59
N GLY A 36 -13.57 16.58 8.92
CA GLY A 36 -13.80 17.02 10.31
C GLY A 36 -12.81 18.09 10.78
N ASP A 37 -12.91 18.45 12.05
CA ASP A 37 -12.22 19.62 12.62
C ASP A 37 -10.68 19.49 12.60
N ASP A 38 -10.16 18.26 12.63
CA ASP A 38 -8.72 17.96 12.61
C ASP A 38 -8.17 17.73 11.19
N ALA A 39 -8.97 17.92 10.14
CA ALA A 39 -8.57 17.59 8.76
C ALA A 39 -7.29 18.33 8.33
N GLU A 40 -7.18 19.62 8.64
CA GLU A 40 -5.99 20.42 8.31
C GLU A 40 -4.75 19.93 9.05
N GLN A 41 -4.88 19.64 10.35
CA GLN A 41 -3.77 19.10 11.15
C GLN A 41 -3.28 17.76 10.59
N VAL A 42 -4.21 16.86 10.23
CA VAL A 42 -3.88 15.57 9.64
C VAL A 42 -3.23 15.75 8.26
N HIS A 43 -3.68 16.71 7.46
CA HIS A 43 -3.06 17.00 6.16
C HIS A 43 -1.61 17.46 6.31
N GLN A 44 -1.32 18.39 7.22
CA GLN A 44 0.05 18.85 7.48
C GLN A 44 0.96 17.71 7.98
N GLN A 45 0.45 16.82 8.84
CA GLN A 45 1.19 15.64 9.29
C GLN A 45 1.51 14.67 8.15
N LEU A 46 0.59 14.49 7.20
CA LEU A 46 0.80 13.65 6.03
C LEU A 46 1.80 14.27 5.05
N LEU A 47 1.79 15.60 4.87
CA LEU A 47 2.81 16.29 4.06
C LEU A 47 4.20 16.10 4.65
N GLN A 48 4.33 16.24 5.98
CA GLN A 48 5.58 15.97 6.66
C GLN A 48 6.03 14.52 6.45
N GLU A 49 5.15 13.55 6.68
CA GLU A 49 5.47 12.13 6.49
C GLU A 49 5.84 11.80 5.04
N SER A 50 5.14 12.40 4.07
CA SER A 50 5.43 12.24 2.64
C SER A 50 6.81 12.78 2.27
N ASN A 51 7.22 13.89 2.88
CA ASN A 51 8.56 14.46 2.69
C ASN A 51 9.67 13.62 3.35
N GLU A 52 9.34 12.87 4.40
CA GLU A 52 10.29 12.02 5.13
C GLU A 52 10.47 10.64 4.46
N HIS A 53 9.39 10.04 3.96
CA HIS A 53 9.39 8.64 3.52
C HIS A 53 9.15 8.43 2.02
N HIS A 54 8.53 9.38 1.32
CA HIS A 54 8.25 9.32 -0.12
C HIS A 54 7.49 8.06 -0.58
N ASP A 55 6.68 7.47 0.30
CA ASP A 55 5.96 6.21 0.07
C ASP A 55 4.43 6.34 0.19
N LEU A 56 3.92 7.57 0.25
CA LEU A 56 2.50 7.87 0.36
C LEU A 56 1.88 8.12 -1.02
N ILE A 57 0.76 7.46 -1.29
CA ILE A 57 -0.16 7.82 -2.38
C ILE A 57 -1.42 8.35 -1.73
N GLN A 58 -1.81 9.59 -2.04
CA GLN A 58 -3.04 10.17 -1.55
C GLN A 58 -4.03 10.40 -2.71
N GLY A 59 -5.20 9.77 -2.62
CA GLY A 59 -6.30 10.00 -3.55
C GLY A 59 -7.31 11.01 -3.03
N ASP A 60 -7.97 11.70 -3.95
CA ASP A 60 -9.02 12.68 -3.63
C ASP A 60 -10.38 11.98 -3.38
N PHE A 61 -10.46 11.28 -2.25
CA PHE A 61 -11.69 10.67 -1.75
C PHE A 61 -11.67 10.64 -0.23
N VAL A 62 -12.83 10.71 0.43
CA VAL A 62 -12.90 10.64 1.90
C VAL A 62 -12.47 9.25 2.37
N ASP A 63 -11.42 9.17 3.20
CA ASP A 63 -10.88 7.92 3.72
C ASP A 63 -11.76 7.40 4.86
N CYS A 64 -12.75 6.56 4.50
CA CYS A 64 -13.63 5.90 5.44
C CYS A 64 -13.93 4.47 4.97
N TYR A 65 -14.43 3.64 5.89
CA TYR A 65 -14.72 2.22 5.61
C TYR A 65 -15.64 2.03 4.40
N LYS A 66 -16.64 2.90 4.24
CA LYS A 66 -17.60 2.84 3.11
C LYS A 66 -16.92 3.09 1.75
N ASN A 67 -15.77 3.77 1.73
CA ASN A 67 -15.06 4.15 0.52
C ASN A 67 -13.85 3.25 0.21
N LEU A 68 -13.70 2.09 0.88
CA LEU A 68 -12.61 1.15 0.60
C LEU A 68 -12.62 0.63 -0.85
N THR A 69 -13.79 0.57 -1.49
CA THR A 69 -13.88 0.24 -2.93
C THR A 69 -13.25 1.34 -3.79
N ILE A 70 -13.54 2.62 -3.51
CA ILE A 70 -12.92 3.76 -4.21
C ILE A 70 -11.40 3.71 -4.01
N LYS A 71 -10.96 3.45 -2.78
CA LYS A 71 -9.54 3.27 -2.45
C LYS A 71 -8.89 2.17 -3.30
N THR A 72 -9.57 1.04 -3.47
CA THR A 72 -9.07 -0.05 -4.32
C THR A 72 -8.99 0.37 -5.79
N MET A 73 -9.98 1.11 -6.30
CA MET A 73 -9.95 1.63 -7.66
C MET A 73 -8.79 2.61 -7.88
N VAL A 74 -8.56 3.54 -6.96
CA VAL A 74 -7.42 4.48 -6.99
C VAL A 74 -6.09 3.72 -6.98
N MET A 75 -5.98 2.65 -6.17
CA MET A 75 -4.79 1.79 -6.17
C MET A 75 -4.51 1.21 -7.57
N LEU A 76 -5.55 0.66 -8.21
CA LEU A 76 -5.42 0.04 -9.53
C LEU A 76 -5.08 1.07 -10.62
N GLU A 77 -5.72 2.25 -10.59
CA GLU A 77 -5.43 3.35 -11.52
C GLU A 77 -3.98 3.83 -11.38
N TRP A 78 -3.50 4.00 -10.15
CA TRP A 78 -2.13 4.42 -9.87
C TRP A 78 -1.12 3.35 -10.35
N LEU A 79 -1.36 2.08 -10.04
CA LEU A 79 -0.51 0.98 -10.51
C LEU A 79 -0.44 0.92 -12.03
N ASN A 80 -1.58 1.09 -12.72
CA ASN A 80 -1.63 1.12 -14.18
C ASN A 80 -0.82 2.29 -14.77
N SER A 81 -0.80 3.43 -14.09
CA SER A 81 -0.13 4.65 -14.57
C SER A 81 1.37 4.67 -14.27
N TYR A 82 1.79 4.12 -13.13
CA TYR A 82 3.16 4.30 -12.62
C TYR A 82 3.97 3.02 -12.44
N CYS A 83 3.36 1.84 -12.57
CA CYS A 83 4.02 0.54 -12.34
C CYS A 83 3.98 -0.40 -13.54
N SER A 84 4.30 0.12 -14.74
CA SER A 84 4.30 -0.67 -15.99
C SER A 84 5.27 -1.86 -15.99
N SER A 85 6.28 -1.87 -15.12
CA SER A 85 7.27 -2.94 -14.99
C SER A 85 7.00 -3.91 -13.83
N ALA A 86 6.00 -3.64 -12.98
CA ALA A 86 5.69 -4.51 -11.86
C ALA A 86 5.07 -5.83 -12.34
N ALA A 87 5.63 -6.97 -11.94
CA ALA A 87 5.11 -8.28 -12.32
C ALA A 87 3.85 -8.68 -11.53
N TYR A 88 3.72 -8.18 -10.30
CA TYR A 88 2.60 -8.44 -9.40
C TYR A 88 2.32 -7.19 -8.56
N ALA A 89 1.08 -7.06 -8.13
CA ALA A 89 0.66 -6.07 -7.13
C ALA A 89 -0.13 -6.78 -6.02
N MET A 90 -0.05 -6.24 -4.80
CA MET A 90 -0.76 -6.77 -3.64
C MET A 90 -1.45 -5.63 -2.90
N LYS A 91 -2.72 -5.84 -2.55
CA LYS A 91 -3.41 -5.05 -1.52
C LYS A 91 -3.36 -5.82 -0.21
N ILE A 92 -2.97 -5.14 0.85
CA ILE A 92 -3.01 -5.65 2.22
C ILE A 92 -3.40 -4.49 3.16
N ASP A 93 -4.16 -4.80 4.20
CA ASP A 93 -4.59 -3.81 5.18
C ASP A 93 -3.50 -3.59 6.25
N SER A 94 -3.52 -2.43 6.92
CA SER A 94 -2.43 -1.98 7.81
C SER A 94 -2.41 -2.67 9.18
N ASP A 95 -3.32 -3.61 9.42
CA ASP A 95 -3.47 -4.40 10.64
C ASP A 95 -3.13 -5.89 10.42
N MET A 96 -2.49 -6.21 9.28
CA MET A 96 -2.03 -7.54 8.93
C MET A 96 -0.49 -7.65 8.96
N PHE A 97 0.00 -8.87 9.12
CA PHE A 97 1.41 -9.23 8.93
C PHE A 97 1.60 -9.97 7.61
N LEU A 98 2.71 -9.69 6.92
CA LEU A 98 3.08 -10.36 5.68
C LEU A 98 4.46 -11.04 5.79
N ASN A 99 4.53 -12.33 5.44
CA ASN A 99 5.81 -13.00 5.22
C ASN A 99 6.27 -12.76 3.77
N VAL A 100 7.05 -11.70 3.56
CA VAL A 100 7.54 -11.28 2.22
C VAL A 100 8.40 -12.37 1.55
N PRO A 101 9.38 -13.01 2.23
CA PRO A 101 10.15 -14.11 1.63
C PRO A 101 9.29 -15.27 1.09
N ASN A 102 8.27 -15.67 1.86
CA ASN A 102 7.37 -16.72 1.45
C ASN A 102 6.51 -16.29 0.24
N LEU A 103 5.97 -15.06 0.27
CA LEU A 103 5.19 -14.51 -0.83
C LEU A 103 5.99 -14.47 -2.14
N VAL A 104 7.22 -13.94 -2.10
CA VAL A 104 8.08 -13.86 -3.29
C VAL A 104 8.39 -15.25 -3.83
N SER A 105 8.67 -16.21 -2.95
CA SER A 105 8.93 -17.60 -3.35
C SER A 105 7.73 -18.27 -4.04
N LEU A 106 6.50 -17.91 -3.63
CA LEU A 106 5.26 -18.34 -4.28
C LEU A 106 5.09 -17.67 -5.65
N LEU A 107 5.26 -16.35 -5.72
CA LEU A 107 5.04 -15.56 -6.95
C LEU A 107 6.05 -15.88 -8.06
N LEU A 108 7.26 -16.31 -7.72
CA LEU A 108 8.25 -16.80 -8.69
C LEU A 108 7.79 -18.04 -9.47
N LYS A 109 6.81 -18.78 -8.93
CA LYS A 109 6.23 -19.99 -9.55
C LYS A 109 4.82 -19.75 -10.11
N ALA A 110 4.26 -18.55 -9.91
CA ALA A 110 2.91 -18.20 -10.35
C ALA A 110 2.89 -17.74 -11.82
N PRO A 111 1.74 -17.84 -12.50
CA PRO A 111 1.53 -17.19 -13.80
C PRO A 111 1.62 -15.67 -13.66
N ARG A 112 2.22 -15.01 -14.65
CA ARG A 112 2.36 -13.53 -14.68
C ARG A 112 1.14 -12.81 -15.25
N THR A 113 0.24 -13.54 -15.89
CA THR A 113 -0.95 -12.98 -16.55
C THR A 113 -2.19 -13.70 -16.05
N ASN A 114 -3.29 -12.96 -15.89
CA ASN A 114 -4.59 -13.48 -15.45
C ASN A 114 -4.50 -14.30 -14.15
N TYR A 115 -3.68 -13.85 -13.21
CA TYR A 115 -3.48 -14.50 -11.92
C TYR A 115 -3.95 -13.62 -10.77
N MET A 116 -4.81 -14.19 -9.91
CA MET A 116 -5.24 -13.60 -8.66
C MET A 116 -5.27 -14.71 -7.61
N THR A 117 -4.79 -14.43 -6.41
CA THR A 117 -4.74 -15.39 -5.29
C THR A 117 -5.04 -14.68 -3.98
N GLY A 118 -5.46 -15.45 -2.98
CA GLY A 118 -5.87 -14.97 -1.67
C GLY A 118 -6.92 -15.89 -1.05
N LEU A 119 -7.52 -15.44 0.05
CA LEU A 119 -8.71 -16.09 0.59
C LEU A 119 -9.93 -15.63 -0.21
N VAL A 120 -10.42 -16.48 -1.10
CA VAL A 120 -11.69 -16.28 -1.82
C VAL A 120 -12.71 -17.18 -1.13
N ALA A 121 -13.52 -16.59 -0.25
CA ALA A 121 -14.62 -17.26 0.45
C ALA A 121 -15.95 -16.91 -0.22
#